data_AF-L9YIB7-F1
#
_entry.id   AF-L9YIB7-F1
#
_cell.length_a   1.000
_cell.length_b   1.000
_cell.length_c   1.000
_cell.angle_alpha   90.00
_cell.angle_beta   90.00
_cell.angle_gamma   90.00
#
_symmetry.space_group_name_H-M   'P 1'
#
loop_
_entity.id
_entity.type
_entity.pdbx_description
1 polymer ?
#
loop_
_entity_poly.entity_id
_entity_poly.type
_entity_poly.pdbx_seq_one_letter_code
_entity_poly.pdbx_strand_id
1 'polypeptide(L)'
;MFRSATEQPRAPGRNVHVLVPTRPRAAAGRDDAWRETLPRSQSKAAVRWRRLVERHTSRTDSRGTTRIATVLRLSFVSPDKTMVLSPDLPTRDPLPTYLAPIPRVIEDLGLRFAWLVVAINLAGTAFGFWYYSPQLADTAVVMWPWVPDSPLATLFIALAIAAWKLGYEQPWLTSLAFFGNVILGLWTPFTLLAFADAYAYLHPLMYQFLFWSHLAMVVQAYVLHRITDFPVWGVAVAFVWYTSNLIVDYFIPIVGEPHHTFIPVARDEPMFLEADALGVIAAGEVTFTLLALFLALATRVKKCELARGRPG
;
A
#
# COMPACT_ATOMS: atom_id res chain seq x y z
N MET A 1 8.87 -0.40 -65.80
CA MET A 1 8.66 0.91 -66.45
C MET A 1 8.09 1.83 -65.36
N PHE A 2 8.96 2.49 -64.57
CA PHE A 2 9.39 3.89 -64.66
C PHE A 2 8.45 4.90 -63.96
N ARG A 3 8.92 5.40 -62.78
CA ARG A 3 8.85 6.74 -62.13
C ARG A 3 7.52 7.54 -62.20
N SER A 4 7.08 8.23 -61.15
CA SER A 4 7.83 9.30 -60.46
C SER A 4 7.15 9.77 -59.16
N ALA A 5 8.00 10.30 -58.27
CA ALA A 5 7.68 10.98 -57.03
C ALA A 5 7.64 12.51 -57.26
N THR A 6 6.90 13.22 -56.40
CA THR A 6 6.97 14.66 -56.06
C THR A 6 5.83 14.90 -55.05
N GLU A 7 5.87 15.68 -53.98
CA GLU A 7 6.87 16.47 -53.27
C GLU A 7 6.11 16.91 -51.98
N GLN A 8 6.70 16.79 -50.77
CA GLN A 8 6.10 17.33 -49.54
C GLN A 8 6.86 18.61 -49.13
N PRO A 9 6.18 19.70 -48.73
CA PRO A 9 6.86 20.95 -48.38
C PRO A 9 7.43 20.93 -46.95
N ARG A 10 8.68 21.39 -46.83
CA ARG A 10 9.41 21.62 -45.58
C ARG A 10 8.85 22.82 -44.82
N ALA A 11 8.65 22.67 -43.52
CA ALA A 11 8.42 23.77 -42.58
C ALA A 11 9.75 24.46 -42.18
N PRO A 12 9.76 25.79 -41.92
CA PRO A 12 10.98 26.56 -41.68
C PRO A 12 11.54 26.40 -40.25
N GLY A 13 12.86 26.29 -40.17
CA GLY A 13 13.62 26.18 -38.93
C GLY A 13 13.57 27.45 -38.08
N ARG A 14 13.22 27.28 -36.80
CA ARG A 14 13.37 28.31 -35.76
C ARG A 14 14.67 28.05 -35.00
N ASN A 15 15.64 28.95 -35.17
CA ASN A 15 16.80 29.06 -34.30
C ASN A 15 16.35 29.52 -32.91
N VAL A 16 16.57 28.70 -31.89
CA VAL A 16 16.42 29.10 -30.48
C VAL A 16 17.81 29.14 -29.86
N HIS A 17 18.29 30.36 -29.58
CA HIS A 17 19.48 30.59 -28.77
C HIS A 17 19.23 30.05 -27.35
N VAL A 18 20.01 29.07 -26.93
CA VAL A 18 20.03 28.56 -25.56
C VAL A 18 20.85 29.53 -24.70
N LEU A 19 20.16 30.31 -23.86
CA LEU A 19 20.78 31.09 -22.79
C LEU A 19 21.13 30.15 -21.62
N VAL A 20 22.43 29.99 -21.36
CA VAL A 20 22.97 29.26 -20.21
C VAL A 20 22.86 30.17 -18.96
N PRO A 21 22.24 29.74 -17.84
CA PRO A 21 22.30 30.50 -16.60
C PRO A 21 23.62 30.23 -15.87
N THR A 22 24.37 31.29 -15.62
CA THR A 22 25.59 31.30 -14.80
C THR A 22 25.22 31.15 -13.31
N ARG A 23 25.89 30.22 -12.61
CA ARG A 23 25.84 30.11 -11.13
C ARG A 23 26.65 31.23 -10.47
N PRO A 24 26.17 31.89 -9.42
CA PRO A 24 27.04 32.62 -8.51
C PRO A 24 27.67 31.66 -7.48
N ARG A 25 28.97 31.86 -7.30
CA ARG A 25 29.90 31.14 -6.43
C ARG A 25 29.71 31.57 -4.98
N ALA A 26 29.93 30.64 -4.06
CA ALA A 26 29.91 30.81 -2.62
C ALA A 26 30.82 31.93 -2.11
N ALA A 27 30.37 32.63 -1.06
CA ALA A 27 31.22 33.43 -0.18
C ALA A 27 31.26 32.74 1.20
N ALA A 28 32.46 32.32 1.58
CA ALA A 28 32.82 31.89 2.92
C ALA A 28 33.15 33.10 3.79
N GLY A 29 32.81 33.05 5.08
CA GLY A 29 33.42 33.93 6.07
C GLY A 29 32.61 34.15 7.34
N ARG A 30 33.04 33.49 8.41
CA ARG A 30 33.27 34.05 9.77
C ARG A 30 32.04 34.42 10.63
N ASP A 31 31.78 33.66 11.69
CA ASP A 31 32.40 33.82 13.03
C ASP A 31 31.52 33.25 14.15
N ASP A 32 32.21 32.70 15.14
CA ASP A 32 31.72 32.07 16.35
C ASP A 32 30.83 32.98 17.19
N ALA A 33 29.63 32.51 17.52
CA ALA A 33 28.96 32.89 18.76
C ALA A 33 27.88 31.86 19.16
N TRP A 34 27.87 31.54 20.46
CA TRP A 34 26.80 30.86 21.21
C TRP A 34 26.86 29.33 21.32
N ARG A 35 27.87 28.86 22.07
CA ARG A 35 27.64 27.82 23.08
C ARG A 35 27.14 28.48 24.37
N GLU A 36 26.25 27.75 25.04
CA GLU A 36 25.78 27.86 26.44
C GLU A 36 24.33 28.34 26.68
N THR A 37 23.67 27.56 27.54
CA THR A 37 22.40 27.76 28.27
C THR A 37 21.09 27.27 27.61
N LEU A 38 20.85 25.95 27.65
CA LEU A 38 19.49 25.38 27.62
C LEU A 38 19.08 24.90 29.03
N PRO A 39 18.03 25.46 29.65
CA PRO A 39 17.59 25.05 30.98
C PRO A 39 16.84 23.71 30.98
N ARG A 40 17.23 22.82 31.90
CA ARG A 40 16.48 21.63 32.32
C ARG A 40 15.16 22.05 33.00
N SER A 41 14.03 22.04 32.29
CA SER A 41 12.70 22.04 32.93
C SER A 41 11.55 21.55 32.03
N GLN A 42 11.63 20.35 31.49
CA GLN A 42 10.50 19.67 30.83
C GLN A 42 9.87 18.56 31.72
N SER A 43 9.82 18.77 33.04
CA SER A 43 9.33 17.75 34.00
C SER A 43 8.04 18.09 34.76
N LYS A 44 7.33 19.19 34.43
CA LYS A 44 6.08 19.55 35.12
C LYS A 44 4.81 19.50 34.25
N ALA A 45 4.94 19.59 32.92
CA ALA A 45 3.80 19.43 32.01
C ALA A 45 3.37 17.96 31.87
N ALA A 46 4.32 17.02 31.80
CA ALA A 46 4.05 15.59 31.66
C ALA A 46 3.40 14.95 32.90
N VAL A 47 3.67 15.50 34.10
CA VAL A 47 3.09 15.01 35.38
C VAL A 47 1.66 15.53 35.59
N ARG A 48 1.32 16.70 35.04
CA ARG A 48 -0.03 17.30 35.14
C ARG A 48 -1.04 16.60 34.24
N TRP A 49 -0.61 16.09 33.08
CA TRP A 49 -1.46 15.30 32.17
C TRP A 49 -1.80 13.90 32.72
N ARG A 50 -0.87 13.22 33.43
CA ARG A 50 -1.14 11.91 34.05
C ARG A 50 -2.28 11.94 35.08
N ARG A 51 -2.40 13.00 35.89
CA ARG A 51 -3.46 13.10 36.92
C ARG A 51 -4.84 13.47 36.38
N LEU A 52 -4.94 13.89 35.12
CA LEU A 52 -6.22 14.24 34.49
C LEU A 52 -6.88 13.04 33.79
N VAL A 53 -6.10 12.00 33.48
CA VAL A 53 -6.57 10.75 32.83
C VAL A 53 -6.99 9.68 33.87
N GLU A 54 -6.55 9.79 35.13
CA GLU A 54 -6.87 8.81 36.19
C GLU A 54 -8.11 9.12 37.05
N ARG A 55 -8.85 10.18 36.75
CA ARG A 55 -10.21 10.35 37.26
C ARG A 55 -11.17 10.12 36.11
N HIS A 56 -11.78 8.94 36.05
CA HIS A 56 -13.14 8.64 35.58
C HIS A 56 -13.30 7.12 35.52
N THR A 57 -13.25 6.47 36.68
CA THR A 57 -13.76 5.10 36.89
C THR A 57 -15.14 5.19 37.53
N SER A 58 -16.11 4.53 36.86
CA SER A 58 -17.43 4.12 37.34
C SER A 58 -18.33 5.14 38.05
N ARG A 59 -19.38 5.59 37.35
CA ARG A 59 -20.66 5.96 37.97
C ARG A 59 -21.80 5.35 37.15
N THR A 60 -22.47 4.35 37.71
CA THR A 60 -23.73 3.80 37.21
C THR A 60 -24.86 4.79 37.50
N ASP A 61 -25.64 5.14 36.47
CA ASP A 61 -26.93 5.85 36.64
C ASP A 61 -28.08 4.85 36.44
N SER A 62 -29.06 4.95 37.33
CA SER A 62 -30.27 4.13 37.46
C SER A 62 -31.35 4.39 36.40
N ARG A 63 -31.00 4.86 35.20
CA ARG A 63 -31.96 5.09 34.10
C ARG A 63 -31.39 4.58 32.79
N GLY A 64 -32.01 3.52 32.27
CA GLY A 64 -31.58 2.80 31.07
C GLY A 64 -31.46 3.68 29.84
N THR A 65 -30.25 4.14 29.54
CA THR A 65 -29.89 4.70 28.24
C THR A 65 -28.44 4.36 27.93
N THR A 66 -28.23 3.43 27.01
CA THR A 66 -26.90 2.98 26.58
C THR A 66 -26.29 4.02 25.65
N ARG A 67 -25.30 4.78 26.13
CA ARG A 67 -24.40 5.55 25.25
C ARG A 67 -23.25 4.65 24.82
N ILE A 68 -23.19 4.31 23.54
CA ILE A 68 -22.02 3.65 22.93
C ILE A 68 -20.95 4.71 22.73
N ALA A 69 -20.03 4.81 23.68
CA ALA A 69 -18.79 5.56 23.50
C ALA A 69 -17.72 4.61 22.94
N THR A 70 -17.54 4.61 21.62
CA THR A 70 -16.41 3.92 20.98
C THR A 70 -15.13 4.69 21.30
N VAL A 71 -14.38 4.20 22.29
CA VAL A 71 -13.03 4.70 22.58
C VAL A 71 -12.04 3.90 21.72
N LEU A 72 -11.46 4.55 20.71
CA LEU A 72 -10.25 4.08 20.02
C LEU A 72 -9.11 4.01 21.05
N ARG A 73 -8.88 2.83 21.65
CA ARG A 73 -7.65 2.56 22.40
C ARG A 73 -6.52 2.31 21.40
N LEU A 74 -5.70 3.34 21.16
CA LEU A 74 -4.32 3.16 20.73
C LEU A 74 -3.56 2.49 21.89
N SER A 75 -3.47 1.17 21.85
CA SER A 75 -2.66 0.42 22.81
C SER A 75 -1.18 0.63 22.48
N PHE A 76 -0.55 1.60 23.12
CA PHE A 76 0.91 1.67 23.18
C PHE A 76 1.41 0.54 24.10
N VAL A 77 2.03 -0.48 23.51
CA VAL A 77 2.75 -1.51 24.26
C VAL A 77 4.00 -0.86 24.85
N SER A 78 4.17 -0.95 26.16
CA SER A 78 5.36 -0.47 26.87
C SER A 78 6.58 -1.28 26.44
N PRO A 79 7.71 -0.65 26.07
CA PRO A 79 8.90 -1.37 25.66
C PRO A 79 9.63 -1.85 26.91
N ASP A 80 9.28 -3.05 27.38
CA ASP A 80 10.11 -3.78 28.33
C ASP A 80 10.08 -5.27 28.01
N LYS A 81 10.97 -5.64 27.09
CA LYS A 81 11.65 -6.93 27.03
C LYS A 81 12.80 -6.76 26.05
N THR A 82 14.01 -6.95 26.57
CA THR A 82 15.23 -7.25 25.82
C THR A 82 14.90 -7.89 24.47
N MET A 83 15.39 -7.26 23.40
CA MET A 83 15.24 -7.66 22.01
C MET A 83 15.93 -9.01 21.77
N VAL A 84 15.28 -10.08 22.21
CA VAL A 84 15.63 -11.45 21.85
C VAL A 84 14.99 -11.68 20.49
N LEU A 85 15.80 -11.71 19.44
CA LEU A 85 15.41 -12.34 18.18
C LEU A 85 14.98 -13.77 18.50
N SER A 86 13.70 -14.03 18.65
CA SER A 86 13.21 -15.41 18.73
C SER A 86 13.62 -16.13 17.44
N PRO A 87 14.41 -17.21 17.51
CA PRO A 87 14.80 -17.98 16.33
C PRO A 87 13.61 -18.73 15.69
N ASP A 88 12.49 -18.83 16.40
CA ASP A 88 11.30 -19.55 15.96
C ASP A 88 10.37 -18.66 15.12
N LEU A 89 10.01 -19.16 13.93
CA LEU A 89 9.03 -18.54 13.05
C LEU A 89 7.64 -18.57 13.70
N PRO A 90 6.74 -17.60 13.39
CA PRO A 90 5.36 -17.65 13.84
C PRO A 90 4.71 -18.96 13.44
N THR A 91 3.96 -19.58 14.35
CA THR A 91 3.28 -20.84 14.07
C THR A 91 2.30 -20.69 12.91
N ARG A 92 2.20 -21.71 12.06
CA ARG A 92 1.21 -21.75 10.98
C ARG A 92 -0.09 -22.32 11.52
N ASP A 93 -1.15 -21.51 11.54
CA ASP A 93 -2.47 -22.00 11.92
C ASP A 93 -3.00 -23.02 10.91
N PRO A 94 -3.76 -24.05 11.34
CA PRO A 94 -4.34 -25.06 10.47
C PRO A 94 -5.58 -24.50 9.72
N LEU A 95 -5.37 -23.45 8.93
CA LEU A 95 -6.40 -22.83 8.12
C LEU A 95 -6.78 -23.71 6.92
N PRO A 96 -8.03 -23.66 6.44
CA PRO A 96 -8.43 -24.26 5.17
C PRO A 96 -7.55 -23.81 4.01
N THR A 97 -7.35 -24.67 3.01
CA THR A 97 -6.47 -24.42 1.86
C THR A 97 -6.79 -23.13 1.11
N TYR A 98 -8.06 -22.71 1.04
CA TYR A 98 -8.42 -21.46 0.35
C TYR A 98 -7.99 -20.18 1.11
N LEU A 99 -7.65 -20.28 2.41
CA LEU A 99 -7.12 -19.17 3.21
C LEU A 99 -5.59 -19.25 3.39
N ALA A 100 -5.02 -20.46 3.28
CA ALA A 100 -3.58 -20.69 3.32
C ALA A 100 -3.14 -21.63 2.16
N PRO A 101 -3.28 -21.18 0.90
CA PRO A 101 -3.01 -22.01 -0.27
C PRO A 101 -1.52 -22.23 -0.51
N ILE A 102 -0.68 -21.35 0.04
CA ILE A 102 0.77 -21.41 -0.13
C ILE A 102 1.35 -22.54 0.74
N PRO A 103 2.19 -23.43 0.18
CA PRO A 103 2.88 -24.45 0.94
C PRO A 103 3.68 -23.85 2.11
N ARG A 104 3.63 -24.52 3.28
CA ARG A 104 4.34 -24.09 4.49
C ARG A 104 5.83 -23.78 4.25
N VAL A 105 6.49 -24.55 3.39
CA VAL A 105 7.91 -24.34 3.05
C VAL A 105 8.16 -22.96 2.44
N ILE A 106 7.25 -22.47 1.60
CA ILE A 106 7.38 -21.16 0.95
C ILE A 106 7.11 -20.04 1.96
N GLU A 107 6.09 -20.19 2.80
CA GLU A 107 5.83 -19.24 3.90
C GLU A 107 7.04 -19.17 4.86
N ASP A 108 7.59 -20.33 5.25
CA ASP A 108 8.75 -20.42 6.14
C ASP A 108 9.98 -19.77 5.50
N LEU A 109 10.20 -19.99 4.20
CA LEU A 109 11.29 -19.36 3.46
C LEU A 109 11.15 -17.84 3.45
N GLY A 110 9.97 -17.31 3.12
CA GLY A 110 9.70 -15.88 3.11
C GLY A 110 9.92 -15.22 4.48
N LEU A 111 9.45 -15.85 5.56
CA LEU A 111 9.62 -15.34 6.92
C LEU A 111 11.06 -15.44 7.43
N ARG A 112 11.82 -16.47 7.04
CA ARG A 112 13.26 -16.59 7.35
C ARG A 112 14.06 -15.48 6.67
N PHE A 113 13.77 -15.21 5.41
CA PHE A 113 14.41 -14.18 4.61
C PHE A 113 13.66 -12.84 4.65
N ALA A 114 12.92 -12.56 5.73
CA ALA A 114 12.06 -11.39 5.84
C ALA A 114 12.77 -10.06 5.51
N TRP A 115 14.02 -9.85 5.94
CA TRP A 115 14.76 -8.63 5.62
C TRP A 115 15.11 -8.49 4.12
N LEU A 116 15.36 -9.61 3.44
CA LEU A 116 15.53 -9.61 1.99
C LEU A 116 14.20 -9.28 1.29
N VAL A 117 13.09 -9.86 1.77
CA VAL A 117 11.75 -9.54 1.26
C VAL A 117 11.43 -8.05 1.46
N VAL A 118 11.76 -7.47 2.61
CA VAL A 118 11.64 -6.02 2.88
C VAL A 118 12.46 -5.22 1.88
N ALA A 119 13.75 -5.56 1.68
CA ALA A 119 14.62 -4.84 0.75
C ALA A 119 14.10 -4.89 -0.70
N ILE A 120 13.63 -6.06 -1.15
CA ILE A 120 13.04 -6.25 -2.49
C ILE A 120 11.79 -5.40 -2.65
N ASN A 121 10.89 -5.38 -1.67
CA ASN A 121 9.69 -4.55 -1.74
C ASN A 121 10.00 -3.06 -1.73
N LEU A 122 10.98 -2.60 -0.93
CA LEU A 122 11.42 -1.19 -0.97
C LEU A 122 12.03 -0.81 -2.33
N ALA A 123 12.80 -1.71 -2.94
CA ALA A 123 13.28 -1.51 -4.32
C ALA A 123 12.12 -1.48 -5.32
N GLY A 124 11.13 -2.36 -5.15
CA GLY A 124 9.88 -2.35 -5.92
C GLY A 124 9.08 -1.07 -5.74
N THR A 125 8.98 -0.54 -4.52
CA THR A 125 8.36 0.76 -4.21
C THR A 125 9.09 1.89 -4.95
N ALA A 126 10.41 1.96 -4.85
CA ALA A 126 11.20 2.99 -5.54
C ALA A 126 11.05 2.91 -7.07
N PHE A 127 11.11 1.69 -7.63
CA PHE A 127 10.84 1.44 -9.04
C PHE A 127 9.42 1.87 -9.43
N GLY A 128 8.42 1.54 -8.60
CA GLY A 128 7.04 1.91 -8.82
C GLY A 128 6.84 3.43 -8.85
N PHE A 129 7.40 4.19 -7.91
CA PHE A 129 7.34 5.65 -7.96
C PHE A 129 8.01 6.23 -9.22
N TRP A 130 9.11 5.61 -9.68
CA TRP A 130 9.70 5.98 -10.97
C TRP A 130 8.76 5.68 -12.14
N TYR A 131 8.11 4.51 -12.15
CA TYR A 131 7.15 4.11 -13.19
C TYR A 131 5.95 5.06 -13.26
N TYR A 132 5.43 5.51 -12.12
CA TYR A 132 4.30 6.45 -12.01
C TYR A 132 4.71 7.92 -12.18
N SER A 133 6.00 8.23 -12.37
CA SER A 133 6.46 9.62 -12.45
C SER A 133 5.76 10.46 -13.54
N PRO A 134 5.43 9.92 -14.75
CA PRO A 134 4.66 10.69 -15.72
C PRO A 134 3.23 10.97 -15.23
N GLN A 135 2.55 9.97 -14.68
CA GLN A 135 1.19 10.12 -14.15
C GLN A 135 1.12 11.12 -13.00
N LEU A 136 2.10 11.10 -12.09
CA LEU A 136 2.21 12.06 -10.99
C LEU A 136 2.45 13.48 -11.49
N ALA A 137 3.22 13.67 -12.57
CA ALA A 137 3.48 14.98 -13.16
C ALA A 137 2.23 15.59 -13.79
N ASP A 138 1.34 14.76 -14.33
CA ASP A 138 0.07 15.19 -14.96
C ASP A 138 -1.09 15.28 -13.96
N THR A 139 -0.88 14.85 -12.71
CA THR A 139 -1.94 14.78 -11.68
C THR A 139 -1.77 15.88 -10.63
N ALA A 140 -2.89 16.49 -10.23
CA ALA A 140 -2.92 17.47 -9.14
C ALA A 140 -2.34 16.88 -7.83
N VAL A 141 -1.48 17.64 -7.14
CA VAL A 141 -0.77 17.19 -5.93
C VAL A 141 -1.69 16.66 -4.83
N VAL A 142 -2.91 17.22 -4.70
CA VAL A 142 -3.91 16.75 -3.74
C VAL A 142 -4.35 15.30 -3.99
N MET A 143 -4.26 14.81 -5.22
CA MET A 143 -4.64 13.46 -5.62
C MET A 143 -3.49 12.45 -5.47
N TRP A 144 -2.25 12.90 -5.25
CA TRP A 144 -1.09 12.03 -5.14
C TRP A 144 -1.20 10.89 -4.11
N PRO A 145 -1.96 10.98 -3.00
CA PRO A 145 -2.16 9.84 -2.11
C PRO A 145 -2.85 8.63 -2.76
N TRP A 146 -3.64 8.82 -3.81
CA TRP A 146 -4.39 7.78 -4.52
C TRP A 146 -3.73 7.31 -5.83
N VAL A 147 -2.70 8.02 -6.30
CA VAL A 147 -2.09 7.71 -7.60
C VAL A 147 -1.13 6.51 -7.56
N PRO A 148 -0.17 6.41 -6.62
CA PRO A 148 0.84 5.37 -6.64
C PRO A 148 0.32 4.08 -6.00
N ASP A 149 -0.55 3.37 -6.73
CA ASP A 149 -1.20 2.11 -6.34
C ASP A 149 -0.20 1.05 -5.82
N SER A 150 0.40 0.27 -6.74
CA SER A 150 1.33 -0.81 -6.39
C SER A 150 2.60 -0.34 -5.65
N PRO A 151 3.13 0.89 -5.84
CA PRO A 151 4.16 1.43 -4.98
C PRO A 151 3.75 1.51 -3.50
N LEU A 152 2.51 1.94 -3.18
CA LEU A 152 2.05 1.96 -1.79
C LEU A 152 1.81 0.56 -1.23
N ALA A 153 1.27 -0.37 -2.02
CA ALA A 153 1.08 -1.75 -1.57
C ALA A 153 2.40 -2.46 -1.22
N THR A 154 3.43 -2.27 -2.04
CA THR A 154 4.78 -2.79 -1.77
C THR A 154 5.43 -2.10 -0.57
N LEU A 155 5.20 -0.80 -0.38
CA LEU A 155 5.67 -0.08 0.80
C LEU A 155 4.99 -0.62 2.07
N PHE A 156 3.67 -0.81 2.06
CA PHE A 156 2.94 -1.29 3.22
C PHE A 156 3.39 -2.70 3.63
N ILE A 157 3.62 -3.62 2.69
CA ILE A 157 4.09 -4.96 3.05
C ILE A 157 5.54 -4.95 3.56
N ALA A 158 6.42 -4.12 2.99
CA ALA A 158 7.76 -3.92 3.52
C ALA A 158 7.70 -3.40 4.98
N LEU A 159 6.87 -2.39 5.24
CA LEU A 159 6.71 -1.83 6.58
C LEU A 159 6.04 -2.81 7.54
N ALA A 160 5.04 -3.59 7.11
CA ALA A 160 4.38 -4.60 7.94
C ALA A 160 5.35 -5.70 8.38
N ILE A 161 6.12 -6.26 7.43
CA ILE A 161 7.12 -7.30 7.72
C ILE A 161 8.25 -6.73 8.60
N ALA A 162 8.73 -5.52 8.32
CA ALA A 162 9.75 -4.88 9.14
C ALA A 162 9.26 -4.61 10.57
N ALA A 163 8.05 -4.05 10.73
CA ALA A 163 7.43 -3.81 12.03
C ALA A 163 7.28 -5.12 12.83
N TRP A 164 6.83 -6.19 12.18
CA TRP A 164 6.78 -7.52 12.78
C TRP A 164 8.17 -8.02 13.21
N LYS A 165 9.19 -7.94 12.35
CA LYS A 165 10.57 -8.37 12.68
C LYS A 165 11.19 -7.57 13.82
N LEU A 166 10.76 -6.32 14.02
CA LEU A 166 11.21 -5.44 15.11
C LEU A 166 10.38 -5.62 16.40
N GLY A 167 9.35 -6.49 16.39
CA GLY A 167 8.49 -6.73 17.56
C GLY A 167 7.39 -5.69 17.78
N TYR A 168 7.10 -4.86 16.77
CA TYR A 168 6.11 -3.77 16.81
C TYR A 168 4.98 -3.97 15.79
N GLU A 169 4.55 -5.22 15.55
CA GLU A 169 3.46 -5.53 14.60
C GLU A 169 2.24 -4.64 14.86
N GLN A 170 1.68 -4.11 13.77
CA GLN A 170 0.51 -3.24 13.79
C GLN A 170 -0.58 -3.84 12.90
N PRO A 171 -1.70 -4.31 13.46
CA PRO A 171 -2.70 -5.04 12.67
C PRO A 171 -3.33 -4.25 11.53
N TRP A 172 -3.48 -2.92 11.67
CA TRP A 172 -3.97 -2.06 10.59
C TRP A 172 -3.00 -1.97 9.42
N LEU A 173 -1.69 -1.92 9.69
CA LEU A 173 -0.64 -1.87 8.67
C LEU A 173 -0.54 -3.22 7.95
N THR A 174 -0.57 -4.32 8.70
CA THR A 174 -0.59 -5.66 8.12
C THR A 174 -1.86 -5.88 7.28
N SER A 175 -3.01 -5.32 7.70
CA SER A 175 -4.24 -5.36 6.91
C SER A 175 -4.15 -4.52 5.63
N LEU A 176 -3.55 -3.32 5.68
CA LEU A 176 -3.29 -2.50 4.49
C LEU A 176 -2.38 -3.21 3.49
N ALA A 177 -1.31 -3.83 3.99
CA ALA A 177 -0.39 -4.64 3.21
C ALA A 177 -1.12 -5.82 2.54
N PHE A 178 -1.93 -6.56 3.31
CA PHE A 178 -2.71 -7.69 2.80
C PHE A 178 -3.65 -7.27 1.66
N PHE A 179 -4.47 -6.23 1.89
CA PHE A 179 -5.40 -5.75 0.89
C PHE A 179 -4.68 -5.32 -0.38
N GLY A 180 -3.68 -4.43 -0.29
CA GLY A 180 -3.00 -3.91 -1.47
C GLY A 180 -2.29 -4.99 -2.28
N ASN A 181 -1.68 -5.96 -1.59
CA ASN A 181 -0.97 -7.04 -2.28
C ASN A 181 -1.92 -8.04 -2.95
N VAL A 182 -3.12 -8.26 -2.41
CA VAL A 182 -4.16 -9.06 -3.09
C VAL A 182 -4.78 -8.28 -4.25
N ILE A 183 -5.22 -7.05 -3.99
CA ILE A 183 -5.97 -6.23 -4.95
C ILE A 183 -5.08 -5.91 -6.16
N LEU A 184 -3.99 -5.20 -5.94
CA LEU A 184 -3.14 -4.68 -7.02
C LEU A 184 -2.25 -5.78 -7.61
N GLY A 185 -1.93 -6.80 -6.80
CA GLY A 185 -1.24 -8.00 -7.25
C GLY A 185 -2.04 -8.85 -8.24
N LEU A 186 -3.38 -8.82 -8.16
CA LEU A 186 -4.27 -9.48 -9.12
C LEU A 186 -4.71 -8.54 -10.24
N TRP A 187 -4.97 -7.27 -9.92
CA TRP A 187 -5.41 -6.27 -10.88
C TRP A 187 -4.41 -6.07 -12.02
N THR A 188 -3.12 -5.95 -11.71
CA THR A 188 -2.10 -5.68 -12.75
C THR A 188 -1.97 -6.84 -13.77
N PRO A 189 -1.82 -8.11 -13.36
CA PRO A 189 -1.87 -9.23 -14.31
C PRO A 189 -3.18 -9.32 -15.08
N PHE A 190 -4.32 -9.02 -14.42
CA PHE A 190 -5.62 -8.98 -15.07
C PHE A 190 -5.68 -7.93 -16.18
N THR A 191 -5.21 -6.70 -15.93
CA THR A 191 -5.21 -5.64 -16.96
C THR A 191 -4.20 -5.91 -18.07
N LEU A 192 -3.02 -6.44 -17.74
CA LEU A 192 -2.06 -6.85 -18.76
C LEU A 192 -2.65 -7.89 -19.72
N LEU A 193 -3.44 -8.84 -19.21
CA LEU A 193 -4.11 -9.85 -20.05
C LEU A 193 -5.33 -9.29 -20.80
N ALA A 194 -6.16 -8.48 -20.15
CA ALA A 194 -7.36 -7.90 -20.75
C ALA A 194 -7.03 -6.98 -21.94
N PHE A 195 -5.85 -6.34 -21.92
CA PHE A 195 -5.38 -5.44 -22.97
C PHE A 195 -4.04 -5.90 -23.57
N ALA A 196 -3.80 -7.22 -23.66
CA ALA A 196 -2.50 -7.78 -24.04
C ALA A 196 -1.94 -7.21 -25.36
N ASP A 197 -2.80 -7.07 -26.38
CA ASP A 197 -2.41 -6.52 -27.68
C ASP A 197 -2.00 -5.05 -27.57
N ALA A 198 -2.74 -4.26 -26.78
CA ALA A 198 -2.43 -2.85 -26.57
C ALA A 198 -1.17 -2.64 -25.73
N TYR A 199 -0.77 -3.61 -24.90
CA TYR A 199 0.50 -3.59 -24.15
C TYR A 199 1.71 -4.08 -24.96
N ALA A 200 1.55 -4.49 -26.22
CA ALA A 200 2.64 -5.01 -27.06
C ALA A 200 3.77 -3.99 -27.32
N TYR A 201 3.55 -2.70 -27.06
CA TYR A 201 4.59 -1.67 -27.12
C TYR A 201 5.60 -1.76 -25.96
N LEU A 202 5.23 -2.40 -24.83
CA LEU A 202 6.13 -2.56 -23.71
C LEU A 202 7.28 -3.51 -24.08
N HIS A 203 8.48 -3.18 -23.62
CA HIS A 203 9.59 -4.10 -23.74
C HIS A 203 9.23 -5.44 -23.07
N PRO A 204 9.49 -6.61 -23.69
CA PRO A 204 9.04 -7.91 -23.15
C PRO A 204 9.47 -8.17 -21.70
N LEU A 205 10.69 -7.78 -21.33
CA LEU A 205 11.16 -7.90 -19.94
C LEU A 205 10.35 -7.04 -18.97
N MET A 206 9.89 -5.86 -19.37
CA MET A 206 9.05 -4.99 -18.55
C MET A 206 7.68 -5.65 -18.34
N TYR A 207 7.06 -6.16 -19.42
CA TYR A 207 5.79 -6.89 -19.32
C TYR A 207 5.89 -8.08 -18.36
N GLN A 208 6.91 -8.93 -18.53
CA GLN A 208 7.12 -10.10 -17.65
C GLN A 208 7.41 -9.68 -16.22
N PHE A 209 8.21 -8.64 -16.01
CA PHE A 209 8.47 -8.10 -14.68
C PHE A 209 7.18 -7.65 -14.01
N LEU A 210 6.36 -6.81 -14.67
CA LEU A 210 5.09 -6.33 -14.14
C LEU A 210 4.16 -7.52 -13.81
N PHE A 211 4.02 -8.46 -14.74
CA PHE A 211 3.14 -9.61 -14.55
C PHE A 211 3.55 -10.48 -13.35
N TRP A 212 4.79 -10.97 -13.31
CA TRP A 212 5.23 -11.93 -12.29
C TRP A 212 5.49 -11.29 -10.93
N SER A 213 5.98 -10.04 -10.90
CA SER A 213 6.18 -9.34 -9.62
C SER A 213 4.86 -9.08 -8.91
N HIS A 214 3.79 -8.75 -9.64
CA HIS A 214 2.46 -8.55 -9.04
C HIS A 214 1.84 -9.86 -8.57
N LEU A 215 2.00 -10.97 -9.32
CA LEU A 215 1.60 -12.29 -8.80
C LEU A 215 2.38 -12.67 -7.54
N ALA A 216 3.66 -12.29 -7.44
CA ALA A 216 4.44 -12.50 -6.23
C ALA A 216 3.93 -11.64 -5.04
N MET A 217 3.32 -10.46 -5.27
CA MET A 217 2.63 -9.71 -4.22
C MET A 217 1.49 -10.54 -3.60
N VAL A 218 0.67 -11.19 -4.43
CA VAL A 218 -0.42 -12.06 -3.96
C VAL A 218 0.12 -13.19 -3.08
N VAL A 219 1.22 -13.82 -3.49
CA VAL A 219 1.89 -14.86 -2.68
C VAL A 219 2.35 -14.32 -1.33
N GLN A 220 2.92 -13.11 -1.29
CA GLN A 220 3.35 -12.48 -0.05
C GLN A 220 2.16 -12.15 0.88
N ALA A 221 1.02 -11.73 0.33
CA ALA A 221 -0.18 -11.46 1.12
C ALA A 221 -0.62 -12.69 1.93
N TYR A 222 -0.57 -13.88 1.31
CA TYR A 222 -0.89 -15.14 2.00
C TYR A 222 0.12 -15.55 3.08
N VAL A 223 1.25 -14.87 3.25
CA VAL A 223 2.14 -15.11 4.40
C VAL A 223 1.65 -14.33 5.63
N LEU A 224 0.93 -13.22 5.44
CA LEU A 224 0.57 -12.28 6.50
C LEU A 224 -0.42 -12.85 7.54
N HIS A 225 -1.16 -13.93 7.23
CA HIS A 225 -2.00 -14.62 8.22
C HIS A 225 -1.20 -15.19 9.40
N ARG A 226 0.11 -15.44 9.22
CA ARG A 226 1.02 -15.88 10.28
C ARG A 226 1.56 -14.73 11.12
N ILE A 227 1.45 -13.50 10.64
CA ILE A 227 1.96 -12.29 11.29
C ILE A 227 0.84 -11.61 12.10
N THR A 228 -0.38 -11.59 11.57
CA THR A 228 -1.52 -10.91 12.21
C THR A 228 -2.76 -11.80 12.27
N ASP A 229 -3.63 -11.51 13.24
CA ASP A 229 -4.92 -12.20 13.39
C ASP A 229 -6.07 -11.49 12.67
N PHE A 230 -5.79 -10.44 11.89
CA PHE A 230 -6.78 -9.62 11.18
C PHE A 230 -7.95 -9.15 12.06
N PRO A 231 -7.68 -8.50 13.22
CA PRO A 231 -8.76 -7.96 14.04
C PRO A 231 -9.61 -6.99 13.22
N VAL A 232 -10.93 -6.99 13.46
CA VAL A 232 -11.92 -6.26 12.65
C VAL A 232 -11.58 -4.78 12.47
N TRP A 233 -11.02 -4.13 13.51
CA TRP A 233 -10.62 -2.72 13.41
C TRP A 233 -9.46 -2.48 12.43
N GLY A 234 -8.50 -3.41 12.33
CA GLY A 234 -7.40 -3.32 11.37
C GLY A 234 -7.90 -3.54 9.94
N VAL A 235 -8.80 -4.50 9.77
CA VAL A 235 -9.50 -4.75 8.50
C VAL A 235 -10.35 -3.54 8.09
N ALA A 236 -11.02 -2.88 9.03
CA ALA A 236 -11.82 -1.68 8.77
C ALA A 236 -10.97 -0.51 8.23
N VAL A 237 -9.76 -0.30 8.77
CA VAL A 237 -8.84 0.72 8.25
C VAL A 237 -8.47 0.42 6.79
N ALA A 238 -8.10 -0.83 6.49
CA ALA A 238 -7.78 -1.23 5.12
C ALA A 238 -8.98 -1.11 4.18
N PHE A 239 -10.16 -1.56 4.63
CA PHE A 239 -11.40 -1.45 3.87
C PHE A 239 -11.72 0.00 3.51
N VAL A 240 -11.66 0.93 4.47
CA VAL A 240 -11.90 2.36 4.22
C VAL A 240 -10.88 2.92 3.22
N TRP A 241 -9.60 2.59 3.39
CA TRP A 241 -8.55 3.03 2.48
C TRP A 241 -8.79 2.55 1.03
N TYR A 242 -8.90 1.24 0.80
CA TYR A 242 -9.04 0.71 -0.56
C TYR A 242 -10.41 0.99 -1.18
N THR A 243 -11.47 1.13 -0.38
CA THR A 243 -12.76 1.62 -0.90
C THR A 243 -12.66 3.08 -1.35
N SER A 244 -11.87 3.91 -0.65
CA SER A 244 -11.62 5.29 -1.12
C SER A 244 -10.85 5.32 -2.44
N ASN A 245 -9.86 4.43 -2.63
CA ASN A 245 -9.13 4.30 -3.91
C ASN A 245 -10.10 3.86 -5.01
N LEU A 246 -10.82 2.76 -4.79
CA LEU A 246 -11.83 2.26 -5.73
C LEU A 246 -12.81 3.34 -6.20
N ILE A 247 -13.34 4.14 -5.28
CA ILE A 247 -14.27 5.23 -5.62
C ILE A 247 -13.56 6.30 -6.46
N VAL A 248 -12.40 6.77 -6.02
CA VAL A 248 -11.66 7.86 -6.69
C VAL A 248 -11.14 7.46 -8.07
N ASP A 249 -10.75 6.21 -8.24
CA ASP A 249 -10.07 5.73 -9.45
C ASP A 249 -11.03 5.38 -10.57
N TYR A 250 -12.28 5.00 -10.24
CA TYR A 250 -13.21 4.43 -11.22
C TYR A 250 -14.59 5.08 -11.25
N PHE A 251 -15.02 5.78 -10.18
CA PHE A 251 -16.40 6.25 -10.08
C PHE A 251 -16.51 7.78 -9.93
N ILE A 252 -15.89 8.35 -8.89
CA ILE A 252 -16.06 9.75 -8.51
C ILE A 252 -14.69 10.35 -8.19
N PRO A 253 -14.08 11.12 -9.11
CA PRO A 253 -12.84 11.83 -8.82
C PRO A 253 -13.11 12.99 -7.85
N ILE A 254 -12.11 13.31 -7.01
CA ILE A 254 -12.17 14.48 -6.13
C ILE A 254 -11.89 15.76 -6.93
N VAL A 255 -10.91 15.72 -7.84
CA VAL A 255 -10.54 16.82 -8.75
C VAL A 255 -10.17 16.23 -10.10
N GLY A 256 -10.70 16.75 -11.20
CA GLY A 256 -10.38 16.27 -12.54
C GLY A 256 -11.14 15.00 -12.92
N GLU A 257 -10.45 14.08 -13.60
CA GLU A 257 -11.00 12.81 -14.08
C GLU A 257 -10.62 11.64 -13.17
N PRO A 258 -11.23 10.44 -13.27
CA PRO A 258 -10.79 9.27 -12.48
C PRO A 258 -9.29 8.97 -12.64
N HIS A 259 -8.60 8.53 -11.58
CA HIS A 259 -7.12 8.48 -11.52
C HIS A 259 -6.50 7.09 -11.58
N HIS A 260 -7.26 6.06 -11.99
CA HIS A 260 -6.72 4.71 -12.15
C HIS A 260 -5.39 4.72 -12.92
N THR A 261 -4.53 3.76 -12.59
CA THR A 261 -3.30 3.50 -13.34
C THR A 261 -3.56 3.53 -14.86
N PHE A 262 -2.73 4.25 -15.60
CA PHE A 262 -2.91 4.40 -17.04
C PHE A 262 -2.95 3.06 -17.77
N ILE A 263 -3.99 2.87 -18.57
CA ILE A 263 -4.11 1.75 -19.52
C ILE A 263 -3.88 2.26 -20.95
N PRO A 264 -3.34 1.43 -21.86
CA PRO A 264 -2.96 1.86 -23.21
C PRO A 264 -4.14 1.94 -24.20
N VAL A 265 -5.35 2.18 -23.71
CA VAL A 265 -6.57 2.34 -24.51
C VAL A 265 -7.43 3.47 -23.93
N ALA A 266 -8.31 4.04 -24.75
CA ALA A 266 -9.27 5.04 -24.27
C ALA A 266 -10.26 4.40 -23.29
N ARG A 267 -10.78 5.18 -22.33
CA ARG A 267 -11.68 4.68 -21.28
C ARG A 267 -13.00 4.15 -21.82
N ASP A 268 -13.51 4.82 -22.84
CA ASP A 268 -14.76 4.54 -23.55
C ASP A 268 -14.57 3.54 -24.70
N GLU A 269 -13.36 2.97 -24.86
CA GLU A 269 -13.10 1.94 -25.86
C GLU A 269 -14.05 0.74 -25.63
N PRO A 270 -14.87 0.36 -26.62
CA PRO A 270 -15.80 -0.74 -26.47
C PRO A 270 -15.07 -2.07 -26.26
N MET A 271 -15.47 -2.79 -25.22
CA MET A 271 -14.94 -4.10 -24.85
C MET A 271 -16.01 -5.18 -25.02
N PHE A 272 -15.75 -6.36 -24.46
CA PHE A 272 -16.68 -7.48 -24.43
C PHE A 272 -17.87 -7.21 -23.48
N LEU A 273 -18.97 -7.92 -23.70
CA LEU A 273 -20.18 -7.87 -22.84
C LEU A 273 -20.76 -6.44 -22.68
N GLU A 274 -20.67 -5.61 -23.72
CA GLU A 274 -21.15 -4.22 -23.72
C GLU A 274 -20.45 -3.30 -22.70
N ALA A 275 -19.36 -3.77 -22.08
CA ALA A 275 -18.52 -2.95 -21.21
C ALA A 275 -17.60 -2.04 -22.04
N ASP A 276 -17.16 -0.93 -21.45
CA ASP A 276 -16.03 -0.15 -21.94
C ASP A 276 -14.74 -0.54 -21.20
N ALA A 277 -13.59 -0.02 -21.63
CA ALA A 277 -12.30 -0.34 -21.03
C ALA A 277 -12.24 0.04 -19.53
N LEU A 278 -12.82 1.20 -19.16
CA LEU A 278 -12.93 1.62 -17.76
C LEU A 278 -13.76 0.63 -16.93
N GLY A 279 -14.90 0.17 -17.46
CA GLY A 279 -15.78 -0.79 -16.84
C GLY A 279 -15.10 -2.14 -16.62
N VAL A 280 -14.30 -2.62 -17.57
CA VAL A 280 -13.52 -3.87 -17.43
C VAL A 280 -12.53 -3.77 -16.26
N ILE A 281 -11.75 -2.70 -16.18
CA ILE A 281 -10.76 -2.55 -15.10
C ILE A 281 -11.40 -2.26 -13.75
N ALA A 282 -12.51 -1.50 -13.72
CA ALA A 282 -13.29 -1.26 -12.52
C ALA A 282 -13.90 -2.56 -11.99
N ALA A 283 -14.42 -3.42 -12.86
CA ALA A 283 -14.96 -4.72 -12.48
C ALA A 283 -13.89 -5.62 -11.85
N GLY A 284 -12.66 -5.60 -12.39
CA GLY A 284 -11.49 -6.25 -11.78
C GLY A 284 -11.23 -5.74 -10.37
N GLU A 285 -11.10 -4.41 -10.21
CA GLU A 285 -10.79 -3.80 -8.91
C GLU A 285 -11.86 -4.06 -7.85
N VAL A 286 -13.14 -3.92 -8.21
CA VAL A 286 -14.28 -4.27 -7.33
C VAL A 286 -14.17 -5.73 -6.88
N THR A 287 -13.95 -6.65 -7.83
CA THR A 287 -13.86 -8.09 -7.55
C THR A 287 -12.72 -8.40 -6.58
N PHE A 288 -11.53 -7.85 -6.81
CA PHE A 288 -10.37 -8.12 -5.97
C PHE A 288 -10.46 -7.42 -4.61
N THR A 289 -11.12 -6.26 -4.52
CA THR A 289 -11.40 -5.59 -3.25
C THR A 289 -12.35 -6.41 -2.38
N LEU A 290 -13.44 -6.94 -2.97
CA LEU A 290 -14.36 -7.82 -2.28
C LEU A 290 -13.69 -9.13 -1.86
N LEU A 291 -12.82 -9.69 -2.72
CA LEU A 291 -12.03 -10.88 -2.41
C LEU A 291 -11.09 -10.63 -1.21
N ALA A 292 -10.35 -9.53 -1.21
CA ALA A 292 -9.44 -9.19 -0.10
C ALA A 292 -10.20 -9.02 1.22
N LEU A 293 -11.34 -8.34 1.20
CA LEU A 293 -12.21 -8.20 2.37
C LEU A 293 -12.71 -9.56 2.88
N PHE A 294 -13.22 -10.39 1.97
CA PHE A 294 -13.70 -11.73 2.31
C PHE A 294 -12.58 -12.59 2.92
N LEU A 295 -11.40 -12.64 2.29
CA LEU A 295 -10.28 -13.45 2.76
C LEU A 295 -9.77 -12.99 4.14
N ALA A 296 -9.66 -11.68 4.37
CA ALA A 296 -9.21 -11.14 5.65
C ALA A 296 -10.19 -11.48 6.79
N LEU A 297 -11.50 -11.27 6.57
CA LEU A 297 -12.53 -11.58 7.58
C LEU A 297 -12.71 -13.09 7.77
N ALA A 298 -12.67 -13.89 6.71
CA ALA A 298 -12.73 -15.35 6.81
C ALA A 298 -11.53 -15.91 7.60
N THR A 299 -10.33 -15.38 7.36
CA THR A 299 -9.13 -15.70 8.14
C THR A 299 -9.34 -15.40 9.62
N ARG A 300 -9.84 -14.19 9.95
CA ARG A 300 -10.17 -13.83 11.33
C ARG A 300 -11.15 -14.81 11.97
N VAL A 301 -12.25 -15.11 11.29
CA VAL A 301 -13.29 -16.03 11.79
C VAL A 301 -12.71 -17.41 12.08
N LYS A 302 -11.93 -17.98 11.15
CA LYS A 302 -11.32 -19.31 11.34
C LYS A 302 -10.30 -19.33 12.46
N LYS A 303 -9.48 -18.29 12.62
CA LYS A 303 -8.57 -18.18 13.77
C LYS A 303 -9.33 -18.12 15.09
N CYS A 304 -10.45 -17.40 15.14
CA CYS A 304 -11.30 -17.34 16.34
C CYS A 304 -11.99 -18.68 16.65
N GLU A 305 -12.47 -19.42 15.66
CA GLU A 305 -13.01 -20.77 15.84
C GLU A 305 -11.97 -21.73 16.42
N LEU A 306 -10.75 -21.72 15.85
CA LEU A 306 -9.63 -22.54 16.33
C LEU A 306 -9.23 -22.21 17.76
N ALA A 307 -9.24 -20.92 18.14
CA ALA A 307 -8.94 -20.49 19.49
C ALA A 307 -9.99 -20.98 20.51
N ARG A 308 -11.27 -21.05 20.13
CA ARG A 308 -12.36 -21.56 20.98
C ARG A 308 -12.33 -23.07 21.17
N GLY A 309 -11.78 -23.80 20.20
CA GLY A 309 -11.71 -25.27 20.21
C GLY A 309 -10.53 -25.86 21.01
N ARG A 310 -9.59 -25.05 21.50
CA ARG A 310 -8.46 -25.52 22.31
C ARG A 310 -8.91 -25.69 23.77
N PRO A 311 -8.83 -26.88 24.40
CA PRO A 311 -9.04 -27.02 25.83
C PRO A 311 -7.99 -26.20 26.59
N GLY A 312 -8.44 -25.44 27.59
CA GLY A 312 -7.62 -24.53 28.40
C GLY A 312 -6.79 -25.23 29.47
#